data_AF-F2IB75-F1
#
_entry.id   AF-F2IB75-F1
#
_cell.length_a   1.000
_cell.length_b   1.000
_cell.length_c   1.000
_cell.angle_alpha   90.00
_cell.angle_beta   90.00
_cell.angle_gamma   90.00
#
_symmetry.space_group_name_H-M   'P 1'
#
loop_
_entity.id
_entity.type
_entity.pdbx_description
1 polymer ?
#
loop_
_entity_poly.entity_id
_entity_poly.type
_entity_poly.pdbx_seq_one_letter_code
_entity_poly.pdbx_strand_id
1 'polypeptide(L)'
;MKQYFTDEWLLTPSVNYSRKYLSLGYSFSYQRKINDFSLGINLGLVTRSVNEKNEYDYNGGAHYFVKETFDYKQTHYLTSITFCKDENFKSLRIRLKSEIPFVYYGKGTNNYYNRTNSDYPTDYIWTENQKISAGFATGLGLGIGVYYKLTNKLNVGLEISEYLLYTSFNKASNIHSTGKDVLGNTGGGDYDTEYEVTNKYSQFGFSRVVPQFRIGYEF
;
A
#
# COMPACT_ATOMS: atom_id res chain seq x y z
N MET A 1 -2.39 11.01 -1.89
CA MET A 1 -1.54 9.82 -1.74
C MET A 1 -2.28 8.88 -0.80
N LYS A 2 -2.75 7.71 -1.26
CA LYS A 2 -3.55 6.80 -0.43
C LYS A 2 -2.62 5.77 0.20
N GLN A 3 -2.72 5.52 1.51
CA GLN A 3 -1.93 4.48 2.14
C GLN A 3 -2.74 3.83 3.24
N TYR A 4 -2.91 2.51 3.13
CA TYR A 4 -3.80 1.77 4.02
C TYR A 4 -3.06 1.06 5.15
N PHE A 5 -1.73 0.87 5.08
CA PHE A 5 -0.88 0.36 6.19
C PHE A 5 0.55 0.93 6.20
N THR A 6 1.15 0.96 7.39
CA THR A 6 2.55 1.25 7.71
C THR A 6 3.42 0.02 7.48
N ASP A 7 3.87 -0.17 6.24
CA ASP A 7 4.89 -1.19 5.94
C ASP A 7 6.30 -0.62 6.17
N GLU A 8 6.52 -0.05 7.37
CA GLU A 8 7.81 0.52 7.79
C GLU A 8 8.85 -0.55 8.16
N TRP A 9 8.45 -1.81 8.17
CA TRP A 9 9.27 -2.97 8.50
C TRP A 9 9.88 -3.68 7.28
N LEU A 10 9.64 -3.20 6.05
CA LEU A 10 10.00 -3.93 4.83
C LEU A 10 11.50 -3.98 4.51
N LEU A 11 12.32 -3.10 5.08
CA LEU A 11 13.77 -3.22 5.18
C LEU A 11 14.23 -2.48 6.43
N THR A 12 15.23 -3.01 7.15
CA THR A 12 15.85 -2.29 8.26
C THR A 12 16.62 -1.09 7.70
N PRO A 13 16.28 0.16 8.04
CA PRO A 13 16.95 1.33 7.47
C PRO A 13 18.44 1.34 7.87
N SER A 14 19.32 1.56 6.87
CA SER A 14 20.77 1.66 7.05
C SER A 14 21.32 2.99 6.51
N VAL A 15 22.64 3.14 6.54
CA VAL A 15 23.35 4.39 6.19
C VAL A 15 23.05 4.85 4.76
N ASN A 16 22.84 3.92 3.81
CA ASN A 16 22.51 4.22 2.42
C ASN A 16 21.13 3.64 2.04
N TYR A 17 20.09 4.09 2.75
CA TYR A 17 18.70 3.74 2.47
C TYR A 17 18.03 4.75 1.53
N SER A 18 17.32 4.24 0.51
CA SER A 18 16.42 5.04 -0.32
C SER A 18 15.09 4.34 -0.55
N ARG A 19 13.99 5.10 -0.46
CA ARG A 19 12.62 4.61 -0.70
C ARG A 19 11.90 5.51 -1.68
N LYS A 20 11.37 4.93 -2.75
CA LYS A 20 10.40 5.56 -3.65
C LYS A 20 9.04 4.90 -3.46
N TYR A 21 8.08 5.69 -3.00
CA TYR A 21 6.70 5.25 -2.79
C TYR A 21 5.77 6.01 -3.74
N LEU A 22 4.90 5.28 -4.43
CA LEU A 22 3.82 5.86 -5.23
C LEU A 22 2.51 5.13 -4.92
N SER A 23 1.48 5.89 -4.58
CA SER A 23 0.11 5.39 -4.58
C SER A 23 -0.84 6.37 -5.22
N LEU A 24 -1.45 5.92 -6.31
CA LEU A 24 -2.41 6.66 -7.10
C LEU A 24 -3.77 5.98 -6.98
N GLY A 25 -4.80 6.76 -6.71
CA GLY A 25 -6.14 6.26 -6.55
C GLY A 25 -7.13 7.10 -7.32
N TYR A 26 -8.00 6.44 -8.06
CA TYR A 26 -9.12 7.04 -8.78
C TYR A 26 -10.40 6.46 -8.22
N SER A 27 -11.45 7.28 -8.13
CA SER A 27 -12.73 6.82 -7.62
C SER A 27 -13.89 7.58 -8.22
N PHE A 28 -14.99 6.86 -8.43
CA PHE A 28 -16.29 7.39 -8.77
C PHE A 28 -17.22 7.27 -7.56
N SER A 29 -17.98 8.32 -7.29
CA SER A 29 -18.92 8.32 -6.17
C SER A 29 -20.28 8.80 -6.65
N TYR A 30 -21.31 8.09 -6.20
CA TYR A 30 -22.70 8.50 -6.37
C TYR A 30 -23.30 8.71 -4.98
N GLN A 31 -23.95 9.86 -4.80
CA GLN A 31 -24.57 10.24 -3.54
C GLN A 31 -25.98 10.76 -3.81
N ARG A 32 -26.94 10.34 -2.98
CA ARG A 32 -28.31 10.82 -2.99
C ARG A 32 -28.59 11.53 -1.67
N LYS A 33 -29.13 12.74 -1.79
CA LYS A 33 -29.59 13.52 -0.63
C LYS A 33 -30.91 12.96 -0.11
N ILE A 34 -30.98 12.73 1.20
CA ILE A 34 -32.14 12.26 1.96
C ILE A 34 -32.25 13.20 3.16
N ASN A 35 -33.18 14.16 3.09
CA ASN A 35 -33.32 15.25 4.07
C ASN A 35 -31.97 15.99 4.25
N ASP A 36 -31.47 16.04 5.49
CA ASP A 36 -30.22 16.73 5.85
C ASP A 36 -28.96 15.88 5.65
N PHE A 37 -29.12 14.61 5.27
CA PHE A 37 -28.03 13.67 5.06
C PHE A 37 -27.91 13.29 3.59
N SER A 38 -26.75 12.77 3.21
CA SER A 38 -26.54 12.13 1.91
C SER A 38 -26.03 10.72 2.12
N LEU A 39 -26.66 9.76 1.45
CA LEU A 39 -26.23 8.37 1.39
C LEU A 39 -25.57 8.13 0.03
N GLY A 40 -24.49 7.37 -0.02
CA GLY A 40 -23.82 7.10 -1.27
C GLY A 40 -23.00 5.84 -1.30
N ILE A 41 -22.53 5.54 -2.50
CA ILE A 41 -21.60 4.45 -2.78
C ILE A 41 -20.39 5.05 -3.48
N ASN A 42 -19.22 4.61 -3.08
CA ASN A 42 -17.95 4.95 -3.71
C ASN A 42 -17.35 3.68 -4.31
N LEU A 43 -16.81 3.78 -5.52
CA LEU A 43 -16.09 2.72 -6.21
C LEU A 43 -14.75 3.28 -6.65
N GLY A 44 -13.66 2.62 -6.30
CA GLY A 44 -12.31 3.10 -6.55
C GLY A 44 -11.33 2.00 -6.87
N LEU A 45 -10.28 2.41 -7.56
CA LEU A 45 -9.10 1.62 -7.86
C LEU A 45 -7.88 2.36 -7.30
N VAL A 46 -7.03 1.65 -6.59
CA VAL A 46 -5.77 2.20 -6.06
C VAL A 46 -4.63 1.31 -6.53
N THR A 47 -3.65 1.91 -7.19
CA THR A 47 -2.38 1.24 -7.51
C THR A 47 -1.33 1.71 -6.52
N ARG A 48 -0.52 0.76 -6.07
CA ARG A 48 0.59 1.00 -5.15
C ARG A 48 1.85 0.39 -5.72
N SER A 49 2.93 1.16 -5.70
CA SER A 49 4.27 0.67 -6.01
C SER A 49 5.27 1.22 -5.00
N VAL A 50 6.19 0.37 -4.57
CA VAL A 50 7.27 0.69 -3.65
C VAL A 50 8.56 0.15 -4.25
N ASN A 51 9.58 0.99 -4.37
CA ASN A 51 10.94 0.59 -4.70
C ASN A 51 11.85 1.06 -3.56
N GLU A 52 12.51 0.12 -2.91
CA GLU A 52 13.44 0.38 -1.83
C GLU A 52 14.82 -0.16 -2.19
N LYS A 53 15.86 0.57 -1.79
CA LYS A 53 17.25 0.17 -1.92
C LYS A 53 17.95 0.41 -0.61
N ASN A 54 18.76 -0.55 -0.20
CA ASN A 54 19.54 -0.50 1.02
C ASN A 54 20.96 -0.99 0.73
N GLU A 55 21.95 -0.28 1.24
CA GLU A 55 23.34 -0.70 1.16
C GLU A 55 23.98 -0.55 2.55
N TYR A 56 24.55 -1.64 3.07
CA TYR A 56 25.19 -1.63 4.37
C TYR A 56 26.41 -2.54 4.43
N ASP A 57 27.36 -2.16 5.29
CA ASP A 57 28.51 -2.98 5.65
C ASP A 57 28.16 -3.78 6.92
N TYR A 58 28.23 -5.10 6.85
CA TYR A 58 27.98 -6.00 7.96
C TYR A 58 29.30 -6.60 8.45
N ASN A 59 29.68 -6.27 9.69
CA ASN A 59 30.87 -6.78 10.36
C ASN A 59 30.52 -7.89 11.36
N GLY A 60 30.40 -9.12 10.85
CA GLY A 60 30.09 -10.33 11.62
C GLY A 60 31.21 -11.38 11.59
N GLY A 61 32.47 -10.96 11.55
CA GLY A 61 33.65 -11.85 11.47
C GLY A 61 34.42 -11.77 10.13
N ALA A 62 33.79 -11.22 9.09
CA ALA A 62 34.42 -10.71 7.87
C ALA A 62 33.65 -9.45 7.42
N HIS A 63 34.29 -8.58 6.62
CA HIS A 63 33.63 -7.42 6.02
C HIS A 63 32.77 -7.86 4.84
N TYR A 64 31.47 -7.55 4.92
CA TYR A 64 30.48 -7.87 3.90
C TYR A 64 29.74 -6.60 3.48
N PHE A 65 29.88 -6.23 2.21
CA PHE A 65 29.06 -5.19 1.60
C PHE A 65 27.80 -5.82 1.03
N VAL A 66 26.66 -5.54 1.65
CA VAL A 66 25.35 -6.04 1.24
C VAL A 66 24.60 -4.97 0.48
N LYS A 67 24.09 -5.33 -0.71
CA LYS A 67 23.19 -4.49 -1.51
C LYS A 67 21.85 -5.18 -1.67
N GLU A 68 20.82 -4.54 -1.13
CA GLU A 68 19.44 -5.03 -1.21
C GLU A 68 18.59 -4.10 -2.08
N THR A 69 17.77 -4.69 -2.94
CA THR A 69 16.70 -3.97 -3.62
C THR A 69 15.38 -4.70 -3.47
N PHE A 70 14.34 -3.95 -3.15
CA PHE A 70 12.99 -4.45 -2.94
C PHE A 70 12.01 -3.71 -3.86
N ASP A 71 11.28 -4.45 -4.68
CA ASP A 71 10.32 -3.93 -5.64
C ASP A 71 8.95 -4.56 -5.42
N TYR A 72 8.01 -3.76 -4.93
CA TYR A 72 6.66 -4.20 -4.63
C TYR A 72 5.61 -3.46 -5.46
N LYS A 73 4.66 -4.21 -6.03
CA LYS A 73 3.50 -3.66 -6.74
C LYS A 73 2.23 -4.40 -6.36
N GLN A 74 1.16 -3.66 -6.10
CA GLN A 74 -0.17 -4.22 -5.82
C GLN A 74 -1.28 -3.26 -6.30
N THR A 75 -2.39 -3.83 -6.74
CA THR A 75 -3.61 -3.09 -7.07
C THR A 75 -4.71 -3.45 -6.08
N HIS A 76 -5.43 -2.44 -5.59
CA HIS A 76 -6.53 -2.59 -4.65
C HIS A 76 -7.82 -2.07 -5.27
N TYR A 77 -8.91 -2.76 -4.99
CA TYR A 77 -10.26 -2.31 -5.33
C TYR A 77 -10.92 -1.85 -4.04
N LEU A 78 -11.43 -0.63 -4.05
CA LEU A 78 -12.10 0.00 -2.93
C LEU A 78 -13.57 0.15 -3.29
N THR A 79 -14.46 -0.32 -2.42
CA THR A 79 -15.85 0.11 -2.41
C THR A 79 -16.19 0.64 -1.02
N SER A 80 -17.02 1.66 -0.92
CA SER A 80 -17.52 2.10 0.39
C SER A 80 -18.96 2.55 0.33
N ILE A 81 -19.67 2.32 1.43
CA ILE A 81 -20.97 2.94 1.70
C ILE A 81 -20.69 4.20 2.52
N THR A 82 -21.17 5.35 2.05
CA THR A 82 -20.86 6.65 2.65
C THR A 82 -22.11 7.33 3.19
N PHE A 83 -22.01 7.89 4.39
CA PHE A 83 -23.00 8.77 4.99
C PHE A 83 -22.35 10.14 5.17
N CYS A 84 -22.97 11.17 4.61
CA CYS A 84 -22.43 12.53 4.64
C CYS A 84 -23.46 13.49 5.23
N LYS A 85 -22.99 14.46 6.00
CA LYS A 85 -23.76 15.64 6.41
C LYS A 85 -23.05 16.88 5.89
N ASP A 86 -23.78 17.73 5.19
CA ASP A 86 -23.25 18.94 4.56
C ASP A 86 -23.78 20.20 5.24
N GLU A 87 -22.88 21.03 5.75
CA GLU A 87 -23.18 22.37 6.21
C GLU A 87 -22.75 23.37 5.13
N ASN A 88 -23.68 24.24 4.71
CA ASN A 88 -23.47 25.14 3.58
C ASN A 88 -23.36 26.59 4.06
N PHE A 89 -22.28 27.27 3.67
CA PHE A 89 -22.00 28.67 3.96
C PHE A 89 -21.75 29.44 2.66
N LYS A 90 -22.81 30.02 2.07
CA LYS A 90 -22.76 30.63 0.73
C LYS A 90 -22.21 29.63 -0.31
N SER A 91 -21.07 29.94 -0.92
CA SER A 91 -20.39 29.09 -1.89
C SER A 91 -19.49 28.02 -1.24
N LEU A 92 -19.25 28.08 0.07
CA LEU A 92 -18.48 27.08 0.78
C LEU A 92 -19.40 25.97 1.30
N ARG A 93 -18.94 24.71 1.23
CA ARG A 93 -19.59 23.56 1.85
C ARG A 93 -18.56 22.83 2.71
N ILE A 94 -18.93 22.59 3.97
CA ILE A 94 -18.18 21.72 4.86
C ILE A 94 -18.95 20.40 4.98
N ARG A 95 -18.27 19.28 4.78
CA ARG A 95 -18.85 17.94 4.86
C ARG A 95 -18.23 17.17 6.00
N LEU A 96 -19.08 16.57 6.82
CA LEU A 96 -18.71 15.47 7.69
C LEU A 96 -19.11 14.17 7.01
N LYS A 97 -18.18 13.22 6.95
CA LYS A 97 -18.36 11.93 6.28
C LYS A 97 -18.06 10.81 7.26
N SER A 98 -18.93 9.82 7.31
CA SER A 98 -18.61 8.49 7.78
C SER A 98 -18.74 7.49 6.64
N GLU A 99 -17.95 6.43 6.67
CA GLU A 99 -18.00 5.41 5.63
C GLU A 99 -17.65 4.02 6.14
N ILE A 100 -18.23 3.01 5.50
CA ILE A 100 -17.90 1.60 5.70
C ILE A 100 -17.13 1.16 4.46
N PRO A 101 -15.78 1.15 4.51
CA PRO A 101 -14.96 0.69 3.40
C PRO A 101 -14.92 -0.84 3.33
N PHE A 102 -14.86 -1.34 2.12
CA PHE A 102 -14.48 -2.71 1.78
C PHE A 102 -13.35 -2.63 0.76
N VAL A 103 -12.17 -3.12 1.15
CA VAL A 103 -10.95 -3.10 0.35
C VAL A 103 -10.62 -4.51 -0.04
N TYR A 104 -10.54 -4.78 -1.34
CA TYR A 104 -9.96 -6.00 -1.85
C TYR A 104 -8.52 -5.73 -2.28
N TYR A 105 -7.57 -6.31 -1.58
CA TYR A 105 -6.16 -6.29 -1.94
C TYR A 105 -5.93 -7.36 -3.03
N GLY A 106 -5.65 -6.94 -4.25
CA GLY A 106 -5.32 -7.85 -5.34
C GLY A 106 -4.00 -8.60 -5.08
N LYS A 107 -3.67 -9.56 -5.95
CA LYS A 107 -2.36 -10.22 -5.86
C LYS A 107 -1.25 -9.18 -6.03
N GLY A 108 -0.22 -9.28 -5.20
CA GLY A 108 0.98 -8.44 -5.29
C GLY A 108 2.15 -9.23 -5.84
N THR A 109 3.12 -8.54 -6.40
CA THR A 109 4.44 -9.12 -6.69
C THR A 109 5.49 -8.35 -5.92
N ASN A 110 6.40 -9.08 -5.30
CA ASN A 110 7.57 -8.57 -4.63
C ASN A 110 8.80 -9.23 -5.26
N ASN A 111 9.77 -8.43 -5.69
CA ASN A 111 11.10 -8.89 -6.05
C ASN A 111 12.09 -8.40 -5.00
N TYR A 112 12.75 -9.32 -4.32
CA TYR A 112 13.86 -9.02 -3.43
C TYR A 112 15.14 -9.52 -4.07
N TYR A 113 16.15 -8.66 -4.13
CA TYR A 113 17.48 -8.99 -4.63
C TYR A 113 18.48 -8.62 -3.53
N ASN A 114 19.34 -9.56 -3.19
CA ASN A 114 20.46 -9.35 -2.31
C ASN A 114 21.73 -9.80 -3.00
N ARG A 115 22.73 -8.92 -3.02
CA ARG A 115 24.10 -9.28 -3.35
C ARG A 115 24.98 -8.96 -2.15
N THR A 116 25.69 -9.98 -1.69
CA THR A 116 26.75 -9.81 -0.71
C THR A 116 28.07 -9.85 -1.45
N ASN A 117 28.84 -8.77 -1.35
CA ASN A 117 30.24 -8.73 -1.75
C ASN A 117 31.09 -8.85 -0.49
N SER A 118 32.10 -9.72 -0.48
CA SER A 118 33.05 -9.79 0.62
C SER A 118 34.46 -9.50 0.11
N ASP A 119 35.32 -8.96 0.99
CA ASP A 119 36.76 -8.91 0.73
C ASP A 119 37.41 -10.32 0.79
N TYR A 120 36.65 -11.33 1.19
CA TYR A 120 36.98 -12.77 1.22
C TYR A 120 36.16 -13.55 0.17
N PRO A 121 36.43 -14.83 -0.16
CA PRO A 121 36.01 -15.44 -1.44
C PRO A 121 34.55 -15.94 -1.43
N THR A 122 33.61 -15.14 -0.94
CA THR A 122 32.18 -15.46 -0.90
C THR A 122 31.38 -14.29 -1.46
N ASP A 123 31.13 -14.28 -2.77
CA ASP A 123 30.11 -13.44 -3.40
C ASP A 123 28.90 -14.31 -3.70
N TYR A 124 27.76 -13.90 -3.15
CA TYR A 124 26.51 -14.63 -3.31
C TYR A 124 25.43 -13.71 -3.86
N ILE A 125 24.69 -14.19 -4.87
CA ILE A 125 23.51 -13.52 -5.38
C ILE A 125 22.28 -14.32 -4.96
N TRP A 126 21.35 -13.64 -4.30
CA TRP A 126 20.06 -14.19 -3.89
C TRP A 126 18.94 -13.35 -4.49
N THR A 127 17.96 -14.02 -5.10
CA THR A 127 16.76 -13.37 -5.65
C THR A 127 15.52 -14.13 -5.19
N GLU A 128 14.56 -13.41 -4.64
CA GLU A 128 13.23 -13.94 -4.32
C GLU A 128 12.17 -13.21 -5.14
N ASN A 129 11.32 -13.97 -5.83
CA ASN A 129 10.08 -13.49 -6.43
C ASN A 129 8.90 -14.02 -5.60
N GLN A 130 8.27 -13.14 -4.84
CA GLN A 130 7.13 -13.46 -4.03
C GLN A 130 5.83 -12.98 -4.69
N LYS A 131 4.92 -13.93 -4.94
CA LYS A 131 3.54 -13.66 -5.34
C LYS A 131 2.66 -13.62 -4.08
N ILE A 132 2.36 -12.40 -3.65
CA ILE A 132 1.54 -12.14 -2.47
C ILE A 132 0.08 -12.42 -2.82
N SER A 133 -0.58 -13.18 -1.95
CA SER A 133 -1.97 -13.54 -2.13
C SER A 133 -2.92 -12.35 -1.99
N ALA A 134 -4.17 -12.54 -2.43
CA ALA A 134 -5.18 -11.52 -2.24
C ALA A 134 -5.63 -11.45 -0.78
N GLY A 135 -5.99 -10.24 -0.34
CA GLY A 135 -6.48 -9.95 1.00
C GLY A 135 -7.78 -9.15 0.95
N PHE A 136 -8.39 -9.00 2.11
CA PHE A 136 -9.59 -8.21 2.28
C PHE A 136 -9.47 -7.34 3.53
N ALA A 137 -9.99 -6.12 3.48
CA ALA A 137 -10.21 -5.31 4.67
C ALA A 137 -11.61 -4.71 4.69
N THR A 138 -12.14 -4.55 5.89
CA THR A 138 -13.38 -3.84 6.17
C THR A 138 -13.27 -3.08 7.47
N GLY A 139 -14.06 -2.04 7.66
CA GLY A 139 -14.04 -1.31 8.92
C GLY A 139 -14.91 -0.07 8.92
N LEU A 140 -14.43 0.98 9.59
CA LEU A 140 -15.11 2.26 9.70
C LEU A 140 -14.15 3.38 9.35
N GLY A 141 -14.63 4.35 8.58
CA GLY A 141 -13.91 5.56 8.21
C GLY A 141 -14.65 6.80 8.66
N LEU A 142 -13.88 7.81 9.04
CA LEU A 142 -14.37 9.16 9.28
C LEU A 142 -13.58 10.13 8.40
N GLY A 143 -14.24 11.20 7.98
CA GLY A 143 -13.62 12.19 7.13
C GLY A 143 -14.28 13.55 7.21
N ILE A 144 -13.51 14.55 6.80
CA ILE A 144 -13.95 15.92 6.66
C ILE A 144 -13.62 16.41 5.25
N GLY A 145 -14.55 17.14 4.66
CA GLY A 145 -14.42 17.72 3.33
C GLY A 145 -14.70 19.21 3.34
N VAL A 146 -13.98 19.95 2.51
CA VAL A 146 -14.23 21.37 2.24
C VAL A 146 -14.33 21.54 0.73
N TYR A 147 -15.45 22.09 0.28
CA TYR A 147 -15.72 22.31 -1.14
C TYR A 147 -16.17 23.72 -1.41
N TYR A 148 -15.86 24.17 -2.62
CA TYR A 148 -16.32 25.41 -3.19
C TYR A 148 -17.29 25.12 -4.33
N LYS A 149 -18.47 25.74 -4.28
CA LYS A 149 -19.46 25.73 -5.34
C LYS A 149 -19.04 26.74 -6.40
N LEU A 150 -18.45 26.23 -7.48
CA LEU A 150 -18.09 27.05 -8.65
C LEU A 150 -19.36 27.53 -9.37
N THR A 151 -20.39 26.69 -9.41
CA THR A 151 -21.71 27.01 -9.94
C THR A 151 -22.79 26.38 -9.06
N ASN A 152 -24.06 26.57 -9.42
CA ASN A 152 -25.18 25.90 -8.75
C ASN A 152 -25.14 24.36 -8.87
N LYS A 153 -24.34 23.82 -9.80
CA LYS A 153 -24.24 22.37 -10.06
C LYS A 153 -22.84 21.80 -9.91
N LEU A 154 -21.79 22.62 -10.02
CA LEU A 154 -20.41 22.15 -9.99
C LEU A 154 -19.75 22.54 -8.66
N ASN A 155 -19.19 21.55 -7.98
CA ASN A 155 -18.39 21.74 -6.79
C ASN A 155 -16.99 21.12 -6.96
N VAL A 156 -16.00 21.76 -6.36
CA VAL A 156 -14.62 21.25 -6.28
C VAL A 156 -14.13 21.37 -4.86
N GLY A 157 -13.32 20.43 -4.41
CA GLY A 157 -12.84 20.48 -3.04
C GLY A 157 -11.82 19.43 -2.69
N LEU A 158 -11.46 19.48 -1.42
CA LEU A 158 -10.53 18.57 -0.78
C LEU A 158 -11.26 17.83 0.33
N GLU A 159 -11.00 16.54 0.43
CA GLU A 159 -11.43 15.75 1.57
C GLU A 159 -10.22 15.03 2.17
N ILE A 160 -10.29 14.81 3.47
CA ILE A 160 -9.35 14.00 4.22
C ILE A 160 -10.16 12.93 4.95
N SER A 161 -9.66 11.70 4.97
CA SER A 161 -10.31 10.60 5.69
C SER A 161 -9.28 9.68 6.33
N GLU A 162 -9.66 9.07 7.44
CA GLU A 162 -8.91 8.05 8.16
C GLU A 162 -9.85 6.88 8.45
N TYR A 163 -9.30 5.67 8.43
CA TYR A 163 -10.06 4.44 8.55
C TYR A 163 -9.47 3.56 9.65
N LEU A 164 -10.32 3.01 10.50
CA LEU A 164 -9.98 1.86 11.33
C LEU A 164 -10.39 0.61 10.56
N LEU A 165 -9.42 -0.20 10.17
CA LEU A 165 -9.62 -1.36 9.30
C LEU A 165 -9.25 -2.65 10.00
N TYR A 166 -10.13 -3.63 9.91
CA TYR A 166 -9.78 -5.04 10.05
C TYR A 166 -9.29 -5.54 8.70
N THR A 167 -8.07 -6.07 8.65
CA THR A 167 -7.45 -6.60 7.43
C THR A 167 -7.12 -8.06 7.61
N SER A 168 -7.34 -8.86 6.58
CA SER A 168 -7.12 -10.30 6.61
C SER A 168 -6.57 -10.79 5.27
N PHE A 169 -5.46 -11.52 5.33
CA PHE A 169 -4.89 -12.29 4.22
C PHE A 169 -5.00 -13.76 4.59
N ASN A 170 -5.81 -14.53 3.86
CA ASN A 170 -6.16 -15.91 4.25
C ASN A 170 -5.50 -16.99 3.38
N LYS A 171 -4.71 -16.59 2.39
CA LYS A 171 -4.00 -17.50 1.49
C LYS A 171 -2.49 -17.32 1.66
N ALA A 172 -1.76 -18.43 1.59
CA ALA A 172 -0.29 -18.38 1.61
C ALA A 172 0.23 -17.59 0.40
N SER A 173 1.41 -17.00 0.57
CA SER A 173 2.16 -16.39 -0.52
C SER A 173 3.12 -17.44 -1.08
N ASN A 174 3.31 -17.43 -2.39
CA ASN A 174 4.26 -18.34 -3.04
C ASN A 174 5.55 -17.58 -3.30
N ILE A 175 6.68 -18.14 -2.87
CA ILE A 175 8.01 -17.58 -3.08
C ILE A 175 8.77 -18.51 -4.02
N HIS A 176 9.30 -17.93 -5.08
CA HIS A 176 10.31 -18.55 -5.92
C HIS A 176 11.66 -17.93 -5.56
N SER A 177 12.57 -18.73 -5.01
CA SER A 177 13.86 -18.30 -4.49
C SER A 177 14.97 -18.97 -5.27
N THR A 178 15.84 -18.16 -5.86
CA THR A 178 17.02 -18.60 -6.61
C THR A 178 18.27 -18.01 -6.00
N GLY A 179 19.32 -18.81 -5.92
CA GLY A 179 20.60 -18.37 -5.38
C GLY A 179 21.77 -19.00 -6.12
N LYS A 180 22.83 -18.22 -6.31
CA LYS A 180 24.01 -18.59 -7.09
C LYS A 180 25.29 -18.11 -6.42
N ASP A 181 26.27 -19.01 -6.31
CA ASP A 181 27.66 -18.66 -5.99
C ASP A 181 28.33 -18.07 -7.24
N VAL A 182 28.88 -16.87 -7.10
CA VAL A 182 29.51 -16.13 -8.21
C VAL A 182 31.00 -16.45 -8.32
N LEU A 183 31.64 -16.90 -7.23
CA LEU A 183 33.08 -17.17 -7.17
C LEU A 183 33.43 -18.65 -7.26
N GLY A 184 32.44 -19.55 -7.19
CA GLY A 184 32.59 -21.00 -7.38
C GLY A 184 33.47 -21.65 -6.30
N ASN A 185 33.51 -21.06 -5.11
CA ASN A 185 34.53 -21.30 -4.10
C ASN A 185 33.95 -21.48 -2.70
N THR A 186 32.85 -22.20 -2.55
CA THR A 186 32.54 -23.03 -1.37
C THR A 186 31.28 -23.85 -1.64
N GLY A 187 31.11 -24.99 -0.96
CA GLY A 187 30.05 -25.98 -1.22
C GLY A 187 28.59 -25.56 -0.97
N GLY A 188 28.25 -24.27 -1.10
CA GLY A 188 26.88 -23.82 -1.27
C GLY A 188 26.47 -24.02 -2.73
N GLY A 189 25.82 -25.14 -3.03
CA GLY A 189 25.31 -25.39 -4.38
C GLY A 189 24.29 -24.33 -4.79
N ASP A 190 24.28 -23.99 -6.08
CA ASP A 190 23.19 -23.23 -6.69
C ASP A 190 21.85 -23.87 -6.30
N TYR A 191 20.87 -23.04 -5.95
CA TYR A 191 19.53 -23.51 -5.65
C TYR A 191 18.47 -22.75 -6.43
N ASP A 192 17.43 -23.49 -6.78
CA ASP A 192 16.21 -23.00 -7.41
C ASP A 192 15.06 -23.71 -6.70
N THR A 193 14.31 -22.96 -5.89
CA THR A 193 13.31 -23.52 -4.98
C THR A 193 12.03 -22.72 -5.01
N GLU A 194 10.91 -23.42 -4.97
CA GLU A 194 9.60 -22.83 -4.72
C GLU A 194 9.08 -23.34 -3.37
N TYR A 195 8.58 -22.42 -2.55
CA TYR A 195 7.93 -22.76 -1.29
C TYR A 195 6.79 -21.80 -0.97
N GLU A 196 5.85 -22.29 -0.17
CA GLU A 196 4.74 -21.49 0.33
C GLU A 196 5.10 -20.92 1.71
N VAL A 197 4.92 -19.62 1.89
CA VAL A 197 4.99 -19.00 3.21
C VAL A 197 3.58 -18.65 3.67
N THR A 198 3.23 -19.16 4.84
CA THR A 198 1.93 -18.87 5.48
C THR A 198 1.96 -17.45 6.05
N ASN A 199 1.77 -16.45 5.19
CA ASN A 199 1.54 -15.05 5.61
C ASN A 199 0.07 -14.82 5.98
N LYS A 200 -0.56 -15.82 6.63
CA LYS A 200 -1.92 -15.65 7.12
C LYS A 200 -1.88 -14.76 8.33
N TYR A 201 -2.39 -13.55 8.20
CA TYR A 201 -2.51 -12.64 9.33
C TYR A 201 -3.85 -11.94 9.27
N SER A 202 -4.29 -11.53 10.44
CA SER A 202 -5.35 -10.57 10.57
C SER A 202 -4.98 -9.52 11.59
N GLN A 203 -5.25 -8.26 11.28
CA GLN A 203 -4.92 -7.15 12.16
C GLN A 203 -5.99 -6.08 12.12
N PHE A 204 -6.15 -5.39 13.26
CA PHE A 204 -6.84 -4.13 13.34
C PHE A 204 -5.81 -3.01 13.34
N GLY A 205 -6.03 -1.98 12.52
CA GLY A 205 -5.14 -0.83 12.49
C GLY A 205 -5.79 0.38 11.85
N PHE A 206 -5.27 1.55 12.20
CA PHE A 206 -5.59 2.78 11.50
C PHE A 206 -4.89 2.79 10.14
N SER A 207 -5.61 3.21 9.11
CA SER A 207 -5.01 3.58 7.84
C SER A 207 -4.16 4.83 8.01
N ARG A 208 -3.31 5.15 7.04
CA ARG A 208 -2.78 6.52 6.97
C ARG A 208 -3.89 7.48 6.54
N VAL A 209 -3.68 8.74 6.82
CA VAL A 209 -4.54 9.85 6.36
C VAL A 209 -4.63 9.83 4.83
N VAL A 210 -5.85 9.81 4.32
CA VAL A 210 -6.15 9.70 2.88
C VAL A 210 -6.65 11.05 2.36
N PRO A 211 -5.76 11.91 1.82
CA PRO A 211 -6.18 13.12 1.13
C PRO A 211 -6.73 12.79 -0.26
N GLN A 212 -7.81 13.45 -0.63
CA GLN A 212 -8.43 13.34 -1.95
C GLN A 212 -8.91 14.69 -2.47
N PHE A 213 -8.71 14.89 -3.77
CA PHE A 213 -9.31 15.98 -4.51
C PHE A 213 -10.57 15.47 -5.19
N ARG A 214 -11.65 16.25 -5.12
CA ARG A 214 -12.95 15.87 -5.69
C ARG A 214 -13.49 16.96 -6.58
N ILE A 215 -14.02 16.53 -7.72
CA ILE A 215 -14.89 17.30 -8.58
C ILE A 215 -16.25 16.61 -8.54
N GLY A 216 -17.31 17.35 -8.20
CA GLY A 216 -18.67 16.82 -8.08
C GLY A 216 -19.66 17.62 -8.91
N TYR A 217 -20.66 16.91 -9.43
CA TYR A 217 -21.79 17.49 -10.14
C TYR A 217 -23.10 17.16 -9.41
N GLU A 218 -23.96 18.16 -9.25
CA GLU A 218 -25.29 18.06 -8.64
C GLU A 218 -26.37 18.12 -9.71
N PHE A 219 -27.24 17.11 -9.72
CA PHE A 219 -28.39 16.98 -10.62
C PHE A 219 -29.66 17.50 -9.96
#